data_AF-R1HUU7-F1
#
_entry.id   AF-R1HUU7-F1
#
_cell.length_a   1.000
_cell.length_b   1.000
_cell.length_c   1.000
_cell.angle_alpha   90.00
_cell.angle_beta   90.00
_cell.angle_gamma   90.00
#
_symmetry.space_group_name_H-M   'P 1'
#
loop_
_entity.id
_entity.type
_entity.pdbx_description
1 polymer ?
#
loop_
_entity_poly.entity_id
_entity_poly.type
_entity_poly.pdbx_seq_one_letter_code
_entity_poly.pdbx_strand_id
1 'polypeptide(L)'
;MVSPEKVTAACPFLGGSEVRELTGRPGEKGEGTEGKSEDVNPGTAYHCGYGLNGELVVVALPGAQSPSATIGRLNKECKEPAKPIPGAGEYASHCKFPDGEEMVAIGKRGHGQSRFAQFYTPTNREDVYVSVAKLLGDRL
;
A
#
# COMPACT_ATOMS: atom_id res chain seq x y z
N MET A 1 -10.32 -14.36 -1.78
CA MET A 1 -8.95 -14.87 -1.54
C MET A 1 -8.61 -14.68 -0.07
N VAL A 2 -7.72 -15.50 0.48
CA VAL A 2 -7.31 -15.43 1.89
C VAL A 2 -5.94 -14.75 1.97
N SER A 3 -5.81 -13.77 2.85
CA SER A 3 -4.54 -13.16 3.26
C SER A 3 -3.45 -14.21 3.50
N PRO A 4 -2.25 -14.08 2.92
CA PRO A 4 -1.20 -15.10 3.07
C PRO A 4 -0.74 -15.22 4.52
N GLU A 5 -0.33 -16.41 4.97
CA GLU A 5 0.14 -16.60 6.36
C GLU A 5 1.42 -15.81 6.68
N LYS A 6 2.27 -15.58 5.66
CA LYS A 6 3.51 -14.80 5.76
C LYS A 6 3.60 -13.81 4.61
N VAL A 7 4.09 -12.62 4.91
CA VAL A 7 4.47 -11.62 3.90
C VAL A 7 5.94 -11.85 3.55
N THR A 8 6.23 -12.16 2.29
CA THR A 8 7.60 -12.41 1.79
C THR A 8 7.92 -11.68 0.48
N ALA A 9 6.96 -10.91 -0.04
CA ALA A 9 7.04 -10.18 -1.30
C ALA A 9 5.89 -9.14 -1.36
N ALA A 10 5.98 -8.15 -2.24
CA ALA A 10 4.96 -7.12 -2.42
C ALA A 10 4.11 -7.32 -3.69
N CYS A 11 4.70 -7.72 -4.81
CA CYS A 11 3.97 -7.85 -6.09
C CYS A 11 2.76 -8.79 -6.04
N PRO A 12 2.73 -9.87 -5.24
CA PRO A 12 1.54 -10.72 -5.11
C PRO A 12 0.29 -10.02 -4.55
N PHE A 13 0.43 -8.85 -3.90
CA PHE A 13 -0.68 -8.13 -3.31
C PHE A 13 -1.40 -7.21 -4.31
N LEU A 14 -0.74 -6.79 -5.39
CA LEU A 14 -1.31 -5.93 -6.43
C LEU A 14 -0.65 -6.21 -7.78
N GLY A 15 -1.41 -6.71 -8.75
CA GLY A 15 -0.87 -7.07 -10.06
C GLY A 15 -0.62 -5.84 -10.93
N GLY A 16 0.45 -5.85 -11.72
CA GLY A 16 0.76 -4.74 -12.64
C GLY A 16 -0.32 -4.53 -13.70
N SER A 17 -1.04 -5.59 -14.11
CA SER A 17 -2.23 -5.48 -14.97
C SER A 17 -3.36 -4.71 -14.30
N GLU A 18 -3.64 -4.98 -13.02
CA GLU A 18 -4.65 -4.27 -12.23
C GLU A 18 -4.26 -2.81 -12.02
N VAL A 19 -2.99 -2.51 -11.73
CA VAL A 19 -2.51 -1.13 -11.60
C VAL A 19 -2.73 -0.36 -12.90
N ARG A 20 -2.41 -0.94 -14.06
CA ARG A 20 -2.64 -0.29 -15.36
C ARG A 20 -4.12 -0.04 -15.62
N GLU A 21 -4.97 -1.04 -15.39
CA GLU A 21 -6.41 -0.92 -15.59
C GLU A 21 -7.00 0.14 -14.66
N LEU A 22 -6.64 0.09 -13.38
CA LEU A 22 -7.09 1.06 -12.39
C LEU A 22 -6.60 2.45 -12.73
N THR A 23 -5.31 2.69 -12.97
CA THR A 23 -4.80 4.05 -13.21
C THR A 23 -5.20 4.60 -14.59
N GLY A 24 -5.53 3.74 -15.55
CA GLY A 24 -5.82 4.13 -16.94
C GLY A 24 -4.60 4.69 -17.67
N ARG A 25 -3.40 4.56 -17.08
CA ARG A 25 -2.15 5.08 -17.62
C ARG A 25 -1.41 4.00 -18.39
N PRO A 26 -0.83 4.33 -19.56
CA PRO A 26 0.11 3.43 -20.22
C PRO A 26 1.33 3.26 -19.30
N GLY A 27 1.47 2.06 -18.73
CA GLY A 27 2.62 1.69 -17.91
C GLY A 27 3.56 0.72 -18.65
N GLU A 28 4.61 0.31 -17.96
CA GLU A 28 5.44 -0.81 -18.42
C GLU A 28 4.57 -2.06 -18.58
N LYS A 29 4.82 -2.83 -19.64
CA LYS A 29 4.17 -4.13 -19.85
C LYS A 29 4.77 -5.12 -18.86
N GLY A 30 3.95 -5.71 -17.99
CA GLY A 30 4.38 -6.70 -17.00
C GLY A 30 3.53 -6.73 -15.72
N GLU A 31 3.84 -7.62 -14.78
CA GLU A 31 3.08 -7.77 -13.53
C GLU A 31 3.61 -6.91 -12.37
N GLY A 32 4.58 -6.03 -12.65
CA GLY A 32 5.39 -5.36 -11.63
C GLY A 32 6.74 -6.06 -11.45
N THR A 33 7.69 -5.36 -10.87
CA THR A 33 9.04 -5.87 -10.60
C THR A 33 9.29 -5.88 -9.10
N GLU A 34 9.47 -7.07 -8.53
CA GLU A 34 9.80 -7.20 -7.11
C GLU A 34 11.19 -6.58 -6.85
N GLY A 35 11.23 -5.67 -5.88
CA GLY A 35 12.44 -4.99 -5.43
C GLY A 35 13.18 -5.78 -4.37
N LYS A 36 14.27 -5.18 -3.86
CA LYS A 36 14.95 -5.72 -2.69
C LYS A 36 14.09 -5.46 -1.46
N SER A 37 14.05 -6.42 -0.54
CA SER A 37 13.49 -6.17 0.78
C SER A 37 14.42 -5.29 1.61
N GLU A 38 13.84 -4.50 2.50
CA GLU A 38 14.56 -3.62 3.44
C GLU A 38 14.19 -4.00 4.88
N ASP A 39 15.19 -4.06 5.76
CA ASP A 39 14.95 -4.25 7.19
C ASP A 39 14.41 -2.95 7.79
N VAL A 40 13.21 -3.01 8.36
CA VAL A 40 12.58 -1.87 9.03
C VAL A 40 12.40 -2.24 10.50
N ASN A 41 12.92 -1.47 11.45
CA ASN A 41 12.83 -1.88 12.85
C ASN A 41 11.42 -1.55 13.44
N PRO A 42 10.57 -2.53 13.82
CA PRO A 42 10.76 -3.98 13.75
C PRO A 42 10.11 -4.65 12.53
N GLY A 43 10.78 -5.56 11.82
CA GLY A 43 10.22 -6.25 10.64
C GLY A 43 10.97 -6.01 9.32
N THR A 44 10.27 -6.23 8.22
CA THR A 44 10.82 -6.17 6.86
C THR A 44 9.80 -5.54 5.92
N ALA A 45 10.28 -4.61 5.09
CA ALA A 45 9.54 -4.01 3.99
C ALA A 45 9.88 -4.74 2.68
N TYR A 46 8.85 -5.02 1.88
CA TYR A 46 8.95 -5.62 0.55
C TYR A 46 8.43 -4.62 -0.47
N HIS A 47 9.05 -4.57 -1.64
CA HIS A 47 8.82 -3.53 -2.64
C HIS A 47 8.39 -4.13 -3.97
N CYS A 48 7.46 -3.50 -4.65
CA CYS A 48 7.07 -3.84 -6.02
C CYS A 48 6.93 -2.58 -6.85
N GLY A 49 7.75 -2.44 -7.88
CA GLY A 49 7.71 -1.30 -8.80
C GLY A 49 6.81 -1.57 -10.01
N TYR A 50 6.02 -0.55 -10.40
CA TYR A 50 5.17 -0.56 -11.61
C TYR A 50 5.59 0.50 -12.63
N GLY A 51 6.87 0.89 -12.61
CA GLY A 51 7.41 1.95 -13.46
C GLY A 51 6.73 3.29 -13.19
N LEU A 52 6.23 3.95 -14.24
CA LEU A 52 5.57 5.26 -14.15
C LEU A 52 4.23 5.25 -13.39
N ASN A 53 3.70 4.07 -13.06
CA ASN A 53 2.44 3.94 -12.35
C ASN A 53 2.59 3.92 -10.83
N GLY A 54 3.81 3.82 -10.31
CA GLY A 54 4.07 3.89 -8.88
C GLY A 54 4.81 2.68 -8.30
N GLU A 55 4.80 2.61 -6.98
CA GLU A 55 5.48 1.60 -6.17
C GLU A 55 4.56 1.14 -5.03
N LEU A 56 4.53 -0.18 -4.80
CA LEU A 56 3.89 -0.77 -3.63
C LEU A 56 4.95 -1.21 -2.63
N VAL A 57 4.78 -0.79 -1.38
CA VAL A 57 5.55 -1.27 -0.24
C VAL A 57 4.64 -2.05 0.69
N VAL A 58 4.98 -3.31 0.99
CA VAL A 58 4.27 -4.15 1.95
C VAL A 58 5.15 -4.44 3.14
N VAL A 59 4.65 -4.18 4.34
CA VAL A 59 5.42 -4.32 5.58
C VAL A 59 4.67 -5.25 6.53
N ALA A 60 5.37 -6.20 7.14
CA ALA A 60 4.85 -7.01 8.23
C ALA A 60 5.63 -6.73 9.50
N LEU A 61 4.97 -6.11 10.47
CA LEU A 61 5.53 -5.79 11.78
C LEU A 61 5.09 -6.86 12.79
N PRO A 62 6.02 -7.53 13.48
CA PRO A 62 5.67 -8.47 14.54
C PRO A 62 5.05 -7.73 15.74
N GLY A 63 4.05 -8.35 16.38
CA GLY A 63 3.46 -7.86 17.62
C GLY A 63 2.24 -6.94 17.45
N ALA A 64 1.92 -6.20 18.51
CA ALA A 64 0.62 -5.53 18.70
C ALA A 64 0.58 -4.06 18.23
N GLN A 65 1.48 -3.64 17.35
CA GLN A 65 1.46 -2.26 16.84
C GLN A 65 0.12 -1.94 16.19
N SER A 66 -0.54 -0.87 16.62
CA SER A 66 -1.86 -0.53 16.09
C SER A 66 -1.74 -0.05 14.64
N PRO A 67 -2.48 -0.66 13.69
CA PRO A 67 -2.45 -0.18 12.31
C PRO A 67 -2.79 1.31 12.16
N SER A 68 -3.77 1.78 12.94
CA SER A 68 -4.17 3.19 12.99
C SER A 68 -3.08 4.11 13.52
N ALA A 69 -2.27 3.67 14.50
CA ALA A 69 -1.21 4.48 15.07
C ALA A 69 -0.03 4.61 14.10
N THR A 70 0.31 3.53 13.40
CA THR A 70 1.39 3.53 12.39
C THR A 70 1.01 4.39 11.20
N ILE A 71 -0.16 4.17 10.58
CA ILE A 71 -0.59 4.99 9.44
C ILE A 71 -0.86 6.43 9.86
N GLY A 72 -1.39 6.66 11.07
CA GLY A 72 -1.56 8.00 11.60
C GLY A 72 -0.24 8.77 11.75
N ARG A 73 0.91 8.10 11.92
CA ARG A 73 2.23 8.76 11.90
C ARG A 73 2.65 9.13 10.48
N LEU A 74 2.51 8.21 9.54
CA LEU A 74 2.78 8.47 8.11
C LEU A 74 1.92 9.64 7.61
N ASN A 75 0.65 9.69 8.02
CA ASN A 75 -0.27 10.75 7.63
C ASN A 75 0.12 12.16 8.11
N LYS A 76 1.09 12.29 9.03
CA LYS A 76 1.62 13.60 9.45
C LYS A 76 2.53 14.25 8.40
N GLU A 77 3.05 13.46 7.47
CA GLU A 77 3.93 13.92 6.39
C GLU A 77 3.13 14.42 5.18
N CYS A 78 1.81 14.18 5.18
CA CYS A 78 0.92 14.65 4.14
C CYS A 78 0.86 16.19 4.12
N LYS A 79 0.82 16.75 2.91
CA LYS A 79 0.63 18.19 2.66
C LYS A 79 -0.72 18.68 3.18
N GLU A 80 -1.75 17.86 3.06
CA GLU A 80 -3.12 18.11 3.52
C GLU A 80 -3.57 16.97 4.45
N PRO A 81 -4.59 17.19 5.30
CA PRO A 81 -5.14 16.13 6.13
C PRO A 81 -5.48 14.88 5.31
N ALA A 82 -4.94 13.73 5.70
CA ALA A 82 -5.20 12.47 5.03
C ALA A 82 -6.70 12.15 5.02
N LYS A 83 -7.20 11.72 3.86
CA LYS A 83 -8.59 11.33 3.65
C LYS A 83 -8.78 9.88 4.06
N PRO A 84 -9.64 9.56 5.05
CA PRO A 84 -9.89 8.18 5.43
C PRO A 84 -10.65 7.43 4.31
N ILE A 85 -10.30 6.15 4.11
CA ILE A 85 -10.99 5.26 3.16
C ILE A 85 -11.69 4.17 3.97
N PRO A 86 -13.02 4.27 4.21
CA PRO A 86 -13.74 3.28 4.99
C PRO A 86 -13.88 1.96 4.24
N GLY A 87 -13.89 0.85 4.99
CA GLY A 87 -14.11 -0.50 4.45
C GLY A 87 -12.90 -1.13 3.77
N ALA A 88 -11.70 -0.56 3.95
CA ALA A 88 -10.43 -1.14 3.51
C ALA A 88 -9.52 -1.39 4.72
N GLY A 89 -9.31 -2.67 5.07
CA GLY A 89 -8.52 -3.05 6.25
C GLY A 89 -9.13 -2.58 7.58
N GLU A 90 -8.30 -2.48 8.63
CA GLU A 90 -8.70 -1.86 9.90
C GLU A 90 -8.58 -0.33 9.86
N TYR A 91 -7.59 0.16 9.11
CA TYR A 91 -7.40 1.57 8.84
C TYR A 91 -6.86 1.74 7.43
N ALA A 92 -7.47 2.63 6.65
CA ALA A 92 -6.95 3.04 5.37
C ALA A 92 -7.12 4.54 5.18
N SER A 93 -6.18 5.13 4.45
CA SER A 93 -6.21 6.54 4.09
C SER A 93 -5.51 6.79 2.78
N HIS A 94 -5.89 7.89 2.15
CA HIS A 94 -5.21 8.49 1.02
C HIS A 94 -4.68 9.86 1.42
N CYS A 95 -3.48 10.21 0.97
CA CYS A 95 -3.01 11.57 1.09
C CYS A 95 -2.00 11.95 0.00
N LYS A 96 -1.72 13.25 -0.07
CA LYS A 96 -0.75 13.85 -0.99
C LYS A 96 0.45 14.36 -0.21
N PHE A 97 1.66 14.05 -0.68
CA PHE A 97 2.91 14.57 -0.13
C PHE A 97 3.26 15.95 -0.70
N PRO A 98 4.17 16.71 -0.05
CA PRO A 98 4.58 18.03 -0.51
C PRO A 98 5.22 18.05 -1.91
N ASP A 99 5.88 16.97 -2.31
CA ASP A 99 6.52 16.78 -3.63
C ASP A 99 5.50 16.48 -4.76
N GLY A 100 4.24 16.26 -4.41
CA GLY A 100 3.15 16.01 -5.33
C GLY A 100 2.80 14.54 -5.54
N GLU A 101 3.58 13.61 -4.97
CA GLU A 101 3.24 12.18 -4.95
C GLU A 101 2.03 11.93 -4.06
N GLU A 102 1.26 10.87 -4.36
CA GLU A 102 0.11 10.48 -3.58
C GLU A 102 0.28 9.05 -3.05
N MET A 103 -0.15 8.86 -1.81
CA MET A 103 -0.04 7.59 -1.09
C MET A 103 -1.42 7.08 -0.73
N VAL A 104 -1.64 5.79 -0.98
CA VAL A 104 -2.71 5.01 -0.37
C VAL A 104 -2.09 4.08 0.67
N ALA A 105 -2.43 4.27 1.93
CA ALA A 105 -1.94 3.46 3.04
C ALA A 105 -3.08 2.63 3.63
N ILE A 106 -2.85 1.33 3.85
CA ILE A 106 -3.82 0.39 4.42
C ILE A 106 -3.10 -0.45 5.46
N GLY A 107 -3.77 -0.69 6.58
CA GLY A 107 -3.23 -1.46 7.69
C GLY A 107 -4.30 -2.38 8.27
N LYS A 108 -3.91 -3.61 8.57
CA LYS A 108 -4.78 -4.58 9.25
C LYS A 108 -3.95 -5.56 10.08
N ARG A 109 -4.59 -6.17 11.07
CA ARG A 109 -4.00 -7.31 11.76
C ARG A 109 -4.34 -8.60 11.02
N GLY A 110 -3.38 -9.50 10.94
CA GLY A 110 -3.55 -10.81 10.31
C GLY A 110 -2.41 -11.73 10.73
N HIS A 111 -2.74 -13.01 11.01
CA HIS A 111 -1.75 -14.04 11.33
C HIS A 111 -0.75 -13.64 12.45
N GLY A 112 -1.24 -12.96 13.49
CA GLY A 112 -0.42 -12.51 14.62
C GLY A 112 0.50 -11.32 14.34
N GLN A 113 0.38 -10.69 13.17
CA GLN A 113 1.18 -9.55 12.75
C GLN A 113 0.31 -8.34 12.44
N SER A 114 0.90 -7.16 12.49
CA SER A 114 0.32 -5.94 11.93
C SER A 114 0.92 -5.72 10.56
N ARG A 115 0.08 -5.68 9.53
CA ARG A 115 0.51 -5.64 8.14
C ARG A 115 0.05 -4.36 7.49
N PHE A 116 0.91 -3.82 6.65
CA PHE A 116 0.74 -2.53 6.03
C PHE A 116 1.02 -2.64 4.54
N ALA A 117 0.23 -1.95 3.73
CA ALA A 117 0.55 -1.69 2.34
C ALA A 117 0.52 -0.18 2.12
N GLN A 118 1.52 0.33 1.43
CA GLN A 118 1.66 1.72 1.03
C GLN A 118 1.87 1.73 -0.47
N PHE A 119 0.90 2.27 -1.21
CA PHE A 119 1.00 2.43 -2.64
C PHE A 119 1.26 3.90 -2.96
N TYR A 120 2.46 4.18 -3.45
CA TYR A 120 2.92 5.48 -3.90
C TYR A 120 2.66 5.59 -5.40
N THR A 121 2.01 6.67 -5.82
CA THR A 121 1.62 6.87 -7.22
C THR A 121 1.59 8.35 -7.55
N PRO A 122 1.81 8.73 -8.82
CA PRO A 122 1.41 10.04 -9.30
C PRO A 122 -0.08 10.31 -9.05
N THR A 123 -0.48 11.59 -9.05
CA THR A 123 -1.88 11.99 -8.89
C THR A 123 -2.82 11.25 -9.86
N ASN A 124 -3.85 10.64 -9.30
CA ASN A 124 -4.91 9.90 -9.96
C ASN A 124 -6.28 10.41 -9.48
N ARG A 125 -7.32 9.83 -10.08
CA ARG A 125 -8.71 10.03 -9.70
C ARG A 125 -9.04 9.31 -8.39
N GLU A 126 -10.01 9.84 -7.64
CA GLU A 126 -10.33 9.38 -6.28
C GLU A 126 -10.79 7.91 -6.22
N ASP A 127 -11.51 7.44 -7.23
CA ASP A 127 -11.96 6.04 -7.30
C ASP A 127 -10.80 5.04 -7.44
N VAL A 128 -9.65 5.47 -7.97
CA VAL A 128 -8.44 4.62 -8.02
C VAL A 128 -7.94 4.36 -6.62
N TYR A 129 -7.84 5.39 -5.78
CA TYR A 129 -7.34 5.25 -4.42
C TYR A 129 -8.22 4.33 -3.59
N VAL A 130 -9.54 4.48 -3.72
CA VAL A 130 -10.52 3.61 -3.05
C VAL A 130 -10.40 2.17 -3.55
N SER A 131 -10.25 1.96 -4.85
CA SER A 131 -10.15 0.62 -5.44
C SER A 131 -8.86 -0.09 -5.03
N VAL A 132 -7.72 0.60 -5.09
CA VAL A 132 -6.43 0.09 -4.60
C VAL A 132 -6.51 -0.25 -3.12
N ALA A 133 -7.09 0.62 -2.30
CA ALA A 133 -7.23 0.37 -0.87
C ALA A 133 -8.06 -0.89 -0.57
N LYS A 134 -9.16 -1.10 -1.28
CA LYS A 134 -10.01 -2.30 -1.10
C LYS A 134 -9.28 -3.57 -1.53
N LEU A 135 -8.64 -3.58 -2.70
CA LEU A 135 -7.87 -4.72 -3.17
C LEU A 135 -6.77 -5.10 -2.18
N LEU A 136 -6.00 -4.11 -1.72
CA LEU A 136 -4.95 -4.33 -0.73
C LEU A 136 -5.54 -4.78 0.61
N GLY A 137 -6.63 -4.17 1.09
CA GLY A 137 -7.30 -4.55 2.33
C GLY A 137 -7.79 -6.01 2.34
N ASP A 138 -8.27 -6.51 1.20
CA ASP A 138 -8.70 -7.90 1.05
C ASP A 138 -7.53 -8.89 1.03
N ARG A 139 -6.38 -8.47 0.48
CA ARG A 139 -5.24 -9.36 0.20
C ARG A 139 -4.14 -9.34 1.26
N LEU A 140 -3.97 -8.22 1.96
CA LEU A 140 -3.04 -8.05 3.10
C LEU A 140 -3.22 -9.11 4.16
#